data_AF-A0A553PPX2-F1
#
_entry.id   AF-A0A553PPX2-F1
#
_cell.length_a   1.000
_cell.length_b   1.000
_cell.length_c   1.000
_cell.angle_alpha   90.00
_cell.angle_beta   90.00
_cell.angle_gamma   90.00
#
_symmetry.space_group_name_H-M   'P 1'
#
loop_
_entity.id
_entity.type
_entity.pdbx_description
1 polymer ?
#
loop_
_entity_poly.entity_id
_entity_poly.type
_entity_poly.pdbx_seq_one_letter_code
_entity_poly.pdbx_strand_id
1 'polypeptide(L)'
;MFPWGPLTPGCTDVPSAPHNSDMRCSVVFGCKVECNQGFAAPNGKSSFELKCRDRVWEDRFNEFNGEIPHCQALCNPPCQNRGICMGPNQCHCPGNFEGPLCEIEKAHPCLSRPPTPRGARVYCNQTSCQVNCMPHHQFPNGETETKLTCMDGKWRIEGTESGQVDNCDRK
;
A
#
# COMPACT_ATOMS: atom_id res chain seq x y z
N MET A 1 -49.56 34.12 28.51
CA MET A 1 -49.16 32.71 28.28
C MET A 1 -48.68 32.58 26.85
N PHE A 2 -47.36 32.48 26.65
CA PHE A 2 -46.73 31.87 25.47
C PHE A 2 -45.39 31.28 25.97
N PRO A 3 -45.21 29.95 25.96
CA PRO A 3 -43.99 29.32 26.46
C PRO A 3 -43.14 28.86 25.27
N TRP A 4 -42.42 29.79 24.64
CA TRP A 4 -41.35 29.42 23.71
C TRP A 4 -40.13 30.25 24.07
N GLY A 5 -39.27 29.68 24.93
CA GLY A 5 -37.93 30.20 25.12
C GLY A 5 -37.15 30.10 23.81
N PRO A 6 -36.17 30.99 23.57
CA PRO A 6 -35.39 30.98 22.35
C PRO A 6 -34.71 29.62 22.19
N LEU A 7 -34.83 29.06 20.98
CA LEU A 7 -34.05 27.92 20.52
C LEU A 7 -32.59 28.11 20.95
N THR A 8 -31.99 27.10 21.59
CA THR A 8 -30.57 27.12 21.95
C THR A 8 -29.74 27.47 20.70
N PRO A 9 -29.06 28.62 20.66
CA PRO A 9 -28.37 29.08 19.46
C PRO A 9 -27.00 28.43 19.38
N GLY A 10 -26.74 27.65 18.34
CA GLY A 10 -25.40 27.15 18.10
C GLY A 10 -25.19 26.59 16.71
N CYS A 11 -25.79 25.45 16.41
CA CYS A 11 -25.66 24.79 15.11
C CYS A 11 -26.98 24.88 14.36
N THR A 12 -27.18 25.96 13.60
CA THR A 12 -28.36 26.15 12.74
C THR A 12 -28.28 25.30 11.48
N ASP A 13 -27.06 25.03 11.02
CA ASP A 13 -26.77 24.22 9.85
C ASP A 13 -26.32 22.82 10.24
N VAL A 14 -26.82 21.84 9.49
CA VAL A 14 -26.44 20.43 9.58
C VAL A 14 -25.02 20.29 8.99
N PRO A 15 -24.09 19.55 9.63
CA PRO A 15 -22.75 19.40 9.09
C PRO A 15 -22.79 18.55 7.81
N SER A 16 -21.73 18.57 7.02
CA SER A 16 -21.62 17.65 5.88
C SER A 16 -21.49 16.22 6.38
N ALA A 17 -22.22 15.30 5.73
CA ALA A 17 -22.10 13.88 6.04
C ALA A 17 -20.64 13.42 5.80
N PRO A 18 -20.04 12.67 6.73
CA PRO A 18 -18.70 12.11 6.54
C PRO A 18 -18.65 11.21 5.29
N HIS A 19 -17.47 11.09 4.67
CA HIS A 19 -17.31 10.21 3.51
C HIS A 19 -17.64 8.75 3.87
N ASN A 20 -18.26 8.06 2.90
CA ASN A 20 -18.72 6.67 3.01
C ASN A 20 -19.70 6.43 4.18
N SER A 21 -20.56 7.41 4.44
CA SER A 21 -21.57 7.32 5.49
C SER A 21 -22.90 7.93 5.09
N ASP A 22 -23.95 7.45 5.73
CA ASP A 22 -25.26 8.08 5.77
C ASP A 22 -25.42 8.79 7.11
N MET A 23 -25.94 10.02 7.09
CA MET A 23 -26.14 10.81 8.30
C MET A 23 -27.59 11.25 8.46
N ARG A 24 -28.14 11.03 9.66
CA ARG A 24 -29.50 11.44 10.03
C ARG A 24 -29.46 12.37 11.24
N CYS A 25 -30.00 13.57 11.08
CA CYS A 25 -29.95 14.60 12.12
C CYS A 25 -31.34 14.91 12.68
N SER A 26 -31.36 15.21 13.98
CA SER A 26 -32.50 15.72 14.71
C SER A 26 -32.08 16.96 15.49
N VAL A 27 -32.94 17.98 15.47
CA VAL A 27 -32.73 19.24 16.20
C VAL A 27 -32.57 19.00 17.71
N VAL A 28 -33.20 17.95 18.26
CA VAL A 28 -33.20 17.65 19.70
C VAL A 28 -32.10 16.66 20.08
N PHE A 29 -31.84 15.66 19.24
CA PHE A 29 -30.99 14.52 19.60
C PHE A 29 -29.58 14.55 19.00
N GLY A 30 -29.31 15.52 18.11
CA GLY A 30 -28.04 15.59 17.37
C GLY A 30 -28.08 14.78 16.08
N CYS A 31 -26.90 14.44 15.55
CA CYS A 31 -26.78 13.65 14.32
C CYS A 31 -26.27 12.25 14.61
N LYS A 32 -26.89 11.24 14.00
CA LYS A 32 -26.39 9.87 13.98
C LYS A 32 -25.74 9.63 12.62
N VAL A 33 -24.50 9.17 12.64
CA VAL A 33 -23.75 8.77 11.45
C VAL A 33 -23.68 7.26 11.41
N GLU A 34 -23.99 6.69 10.25
CA GLU A 34 -23.93 5.26 9.97
C GLU A 34 -22.99 5.04 8.79
N CYS A 35 -21.91 4.29 9.03
CA CYS A 35 -20.97 3.96 7.97
C CYS A 35 -21.61 2.99 6.98
N ASN A 36 -21.33 3.20 5.70
CA ASN A 36 -21.82 2.32 4.63
C ASN A 36 -21.27 0.89 4.83
N GLN A 37 -21.93 -0.10 4.23
CA GLN A 37 -21.50 -1.49 4.32
C GLN A 37 -20.03 -1.65 3.90
N GLY A 38 -19.24 -2.27 4.77
CA GLY A 38 -17.80 -2.43 4.54
C GLY A 38 -16.94 -1.22 4.93
N PHE A 39 -17.50 -0.25 5.65
CA PHE A 39 -16.77 0.87 6.24
C PHE A 39 -17.04 0.97 7.74
N ALA A 40 -16.11 1.58 8.48
CA ALA A 40 -16.25 1.86 9.90
C ALA A 40 -15.52 3.14 10.30
N ALA A 41 -15.91 3.71 11.44
CA ALA A 41 -15.16 4.78 12.08
C ALA A 41 -13.77 4.29 12.53
N PRO A 42 -12.81 5.19 12.81
CA PRO A 42 -11.45 4.84 13.24
C PRO A 42 -11.38 3.93 14.49
N ASN A 43 -12.42 3.91 15.31
CA ASN A 43 -12.56 3.05 16.48
C ASN A 43 -13.12 1.64 16.15
N GLY A 44 -13.36 1.35 14.87
CA GLY A 44 -13.94 0.09 14.38
C GLY A 44 -15.47 -0.01 14.48
N LYS A 45 -16.17 1.02 14.97
CA LYS A 45 -17.65 1.02 15.07
C LYS A 45 -18.28 1.35 13.72
N SER A 46 -19.43 0.73 13.43
CA SER A 46 -20.22 1.02 12.22
C SER A 46 -21.06 2.30 12.32
N SER A 47 -21.17 2.90 13.52
CA SER A 47 -21.90 4.14 13.71
C SER A 47 -21.34 4.95 14.88
N PHE A 48 -21.55 6.26 14.83
CA PHE A 48 -21.19 7.21 15.89
C PHE A 48 -22.18 8.38 15.90
N GLU A 49 -22.13 9.18 16.95
CA GLU A 49 -23.10 10.26 17.16
C GLU A 49 -22.40 11.59 17.34
N LEU A 50 -22.95 12.63 16.72
CA LEU A 50 -22.48 14.00 16.81
C LEU A 50 -23.42 14.81 17.69
N LYS A 51 -22.84 15.63 18.55
CA LYS A 51 -23.56 16.63 19.36
C LYS A 51 -23.07 18.02 18.99
N CYS A 52 -23.97 19.00 19.08
CA CYS A 52 -23.59 20.41 18.96
C CYS A 52 -23.17 20.92 20.33
N ARG A 53 -21.95 21.45 20.45
CA ARG A 53 -21.44 22.14 21.63
C ARG A 53 -20.75 23.42 21.19
N ASP A 54 -21.09 24.54 21.82
CA ASP A 54 -20.47 25.85 21.54
C ASP A 54 -20.41 26.21 20.04
N ARG A 55 -21.49 25.90 19.30
CA ARG A 55 -21.64 26.09 17.84
C ARG A 55 -20.77 25.21 16.96
N VAL A 56 -20.11 24.21 17.53
CA VAL A 56 -19.28 23.24 16.84
C VAL A 56 -19.92 21.86 16.93
N TRP A 57 -19.98 21.15 15.81
CA TRP A 57 -20.36 19.75 15.78
C TRP A 57 -19.16 18.90 16.18
N GLU A 58 -19.28 18.17 17.27
CA GLU A 58 -18.24 17.30 17.80
C GLU A 58 -18.79 15.89 18.06
N ASP A 59 -17.91 14.90 18.12
CA ASP A 59 -18.29 13.56 18.56
C ASP A 59 -18.88 13.59 19.98
N ARG A 60 -19.97 12.84 20.18
CA ARG A 60 -20.67 12.81 21.46
C ARG A 60 -19.74 12.35 22.58
N PHE A 61 -18.86 11.39 22.31
CA PHE A 61 -17.99 10.73 23.28
C PHE A 61 -16.57 11.32 23.33
N ASN A 62 -16.27 12.31 22.48
CA ASN A 62 -14.94 12.86 22.26
C ASN A 62 -13.85 11.78 22.00
N GLU A 63 -14.20 10.71 21.28
CA GLU A 63 -13.29 9.61 20.92
C GLU A 63 -12.27 10.03 19.83
N PHE A 64 -12.54 11.11 19.09
CA PHE A 64 -11.77 11.54 17.92
C PHE A 64 -11.15 12.94 18.07
N ASN A 65 -10.80 13.33 19.31
CA ASN A 65 -10.17 14.63 19.62
C ASN A 65 -10.94 15.86 19.10
N GLY A 66 -12.27 15.78 19.08
CA GLY A 66 -13.15 16.87 18.64
C GLY A 66 -13.31 16.99 17.12
N GLU A 67 -12.69 16.13 16.32
CA GLU A 67 -12.90 16.08 14.87
C GLU A 67 -13.99 15.07 14.48
N ILE A 68 -14.73 15.36 13.42
CA ILE A 68 -15.71 14.42 12.85
C ILE A 68 -14.95 13.47 11.92
N PRO A 69 -14.78 12.18 12.26
CA PRO A 69 -14.02 11.27 11.42
C PRO A 69 -14.82 10.84 10.19
N HIS A 70 -14.11 10.53 9.11
CA HIS A 70 -14.68 9.80 7.98
C HIS A 70 -14.70 8.29 8.22
N CYS A 71 -15.66 7.59 7.61
CA CYS A 71 -15.69 6.14 7.64
C CYS A 71 -14.61 5.58 6.69
N GLN A 72 -13.74 4.74 7.24
CA GLN A 72 -12.63 4.10 6.55
C GLN A 72 -13.05 2.71 6.08
N ALA A 73 -12.49 2.27 4.95
CA ALA A 73 -12.78 0.96 4.40
C ALA A 73 -12.31 -0.16 5.35
N LEU A 74 -13.13 -1.20 5.46
CA LEU A 74 -12.83 -2.41 6.20
C LEU A 74 -12.42 -3.52 5.24
N CYS A 75 -11.33 -4.20 5.61
CA CYS A 75 -10.86 -5.40 4.95
C CYS A 75 -10.88 -6.53 5.98
N ASN A 76 -11.64 -7.59 5.71
CA ASN A 76 -11.64 -8.81 6.52
C ASN A 76 -11.50 -10.04 5.62
N PRO A 77 -10.34 -10.72 5.63
CA PRO A 77 -9.17 -10.47 6.48
C PRO A 77 -8.44 -9.14 6.17
N PRO A 78 -7.65 -8.61 7.12
CA PRO A 78 -6.89 -7.38 6.89
C PRO A 78 -5.84 -7.56 5.80
N CYS A 79 -5.51 -6.47 5.10
CA CYS A 79 -4.41 -6.45 4.15
C CYS A 79 -3.08 -6.79 4.86
N GLN A 80 -2.30 -7.67 4.25
CA GLN A 80 -0.98 -8.07 4.73
C GLN A 80 0.11 -7.15 4.20
N ASN A 81 1.34 -7.34 4.68
CA ASN A 81 2.55 -6.69 4.15
C ASN A 81 2.44 -5.15 3.97
N ARG A 82 1.78 -4.48 4.93
CA ARG A 82 1.52 -3.02 4.91
C ARG A 82 0.63 -2.54 3.76
N GLY A 83 -0.20 -3.41 3.21
CA GLY A 83 -1.27 -3.03 2.28
C GLY A 83 -2.29 -2.10 2.93
N ILE A 84 -2.87 -1.22 2.13
CA ILE A 84 -3.86 -0.22 2.58
C ILE A 84 -5.24 -0.64 2.08
N CYS A 85 -6.24 -0.68 2.96
CA CYS A 85 -7.62 -0.95 2.57
C CYS A 85 -8.20 0.31 1.91
N MET A 86 -8.36 0.29 0.58
CA MET A 86 -8.86 1.42 -0.20
C MET A 86 -10.38 1.37 -0.41
N GLY A 87 -10.95 0.17 -0.30
CA GLY A 87 -12.38 -0.10 -0.41
C GLY A 87 -12.74 -1.39 0.32
N PRO A 88 -14.03 -1.72 0.47
CA PRO A 88 -14.46 -2.93 1.15
C PRO A 88 -13.77 -4.18 0.58
N ASN A 89 -12.96 -4.85 1.41
CA ASN A 89 -12.14 -6.01 1.03
C ASN A 89 -11.24 -5.78 -0.20
N GLN A 90 -10.83 -4.53 -0.46
CA GLN A 90 -9.95 -4.17 -1.56
C GLN A 90 -8.66 -3.55 -1.02
N CYS A 91 -7.57 -4.30 -1.17
CA CYS A 91 -6.24 -3.87 -0.75
C CYS A 91 -5.47 -3.20 -1.89
N HIS A 92 -4.81 -2.09 -1.55
CA HIS A 92 -3.74 -1.51 -2.35
C HIS A 92 -2.41 -1.99 -1.79
N CYS A 93 -1.65 -2.70 -2.62
CA CYS A 93 -0.40 -3.33 -2.22
C CYS A 93 0.80 -2.42 -2.50
N PRO A 94 1.81 -2.41 -1.59
CA PRO A 94 3.09 -1.79 -1.89
C PRO A 94 3.73 -2.40 -3.14
N GLY A 95 4.67 -1.69 -3.75
CA GLY A 95 5.24 -2.06 -5.06
C GLY A 95 5.74 -3.51 -5.15
N ASN A 96 6.30 -4.03 -4.06
CA ASN A 96 6.87 -5.37 -3.94
C ASN A 96 5.89 -6.46 -3.47
N PHE A 97 4.58 -6.18 -3.34
CA PHE A 97 3.59 -7.19 -2.98
C PHE A 97 2.40 -7.21 -3.95
N GLU A 98 1.77 -8.37 -4.08
CA GLU A 98 0.56 -8.63 -4.86
C GLU A 98 -0.33 -9.67 -4.19
N GLY A 99 -1.42 -10.01 -4.88
CA GLY A 99 -2.50 -10.82 -4.33
C GLY A 99 -3.64 -9.96 -3.77
N PRO A 100 -4.82 -10.57 -3.56
CA PRO A 100 -6.00 -9.88 -3.05
C PRO A 100 -5.79 -9.24 -1.66
N LEU A 101 -4.87 -9.78 -0.86
CA LEU A 101 -4.54 -9.29 0.48
C LEU A 101 -3.09 -8.79 0.57
N CYS A 102 -2.39 -8.63 -0.55
CA CYS A 102 -0.96 -8.31 -0.57
C CYS A 102 -0.08 -9.38 0.11
N GLU A 103 -0.53 -10.63 0.12
CA GLU A 103 0.12 -11.76 0.77
C GLU A 103 1.29 -12.34 -0.04
N ILE A 104 1.37 -12.02 -1.33
CA ILE A 104 2.39 -12.53 -2.25
C ILE A 104 3.48 -11.48 -2.40
N GLU A 105 4.74 -11.82 -2.14
CA GLU A 105 5.87 -10.96 -2.47
C GLU A 105 6.17 -11.06 -3.98
N LYS A 106 6.18 -9.92 -4.67
CA LYS A 106 6.56 -9.86 -6.07
C LYS A 106 8.05 -10.16 -6.20
N ALA A 107 8.39 -11.05 -7.11
CA ALA A 107 9.77 -11.16 -7.56
C ALA A 107 10.19 -9.82 -8.19
N HIS A 108 11.19 -9.14 -7.61
CA HIS A 108 11.72 -7.93 -8.21
C HIS A 108 12.34 -8.28 -9.57
N PRO A 109 11.82 -7.75 -10.69
CA PRO A 109 12.44 -7.97 -11.98
C PRO A 109 13.76 -7.21 -12.05
N CYS A 110 14.73 -7.74 -12.80
CA CYS A 110 15.96 -7.03 -13.07
C CYS A 110 15.67 -5.94 -14.11
N LEU A 111 15.38 -4.72 -13.62
CA LEU A 111 15.02 -3.57 -14.45
C LEU A 111 16.15 -3.15 -15.40
N SER A 112 17.40 -3.45 -15.04
CA SER A 112 18.59 -3.19 -15.85
C SER A 112 19.29 -4.47 -16.27
N ARG A 113 19.85 -4.45 -17.49
CA ARG A 113 20.81 -5.48 -17.93
C ARG A 113 22.07 -5.43 -17.04
N PRO A 114 22.73 -6.57 -16.79
CA PRO A 114 23.94 -6.61 -15.99
C PRO A 114 25.09 -5.88 -16.70
N PRO A 115 26.07 -5.33 -15.96
CA PRO A 115 27.25 -4.74 -16.55
C PRO A 115 28.02 -5.79 -17.36
N THR A 116 28.56 -5.40 -18.51
CA THR A 116 29.35 -6.30 -19.38
C THR A 116 30.78 -6.40 -18.83
N PRO A 117 31.27 -7.59 -18.46
CA PRO A 117 32.65 -7.76 -18.03
C PRO A 117 33.63 -7.46 -19.17
N ARG A 118 34.83 -6.99 -18.81
CA ARG A 118 35.88 -6.77 -19.80
C ARG A 118 36.24 -8.10 -20.46
N GLY A 119 36.44 -8.08 -21.77
CA GLY A 119 36.77 -9.30 -22.51
C GLY A 119 35.57 -10.19 -22.82
N ALA A 120 34.33 -9.79 -22.51
CA ALA A 120 33.14 -10.60 -22.68
C ALA A 120 32.03 -9.91 -23.50
N ARG A 121 31.07 -10.70 -23.98
CA ARG A 121 29.80 -10.25 -24.57
C ARG A 121 28.65 -10.84 -23.77
N VAL A 122 27.61 -10.03 -23.53
CA VAL A 122 26.43 -10.45 -22.76
C VAL A 122 25.19 -10.48 -23.67
N TYR A 123 24.48 -11.61 -23.65
CA TYR A 123 23.24 -11.83 -24.37
C TYR A 123 22.11 -12.11 -23.37
N CYS A 124 21.12 -11.22 -23.28
CA CYS A 124 20.06 -11.31 -22.26
C CYS A 124 18.69 -11.60 -22.86
N ASN A 125 17.93 -12.44 -22.16
CA ASN A 125 16.47 -12.50 -22.21
C ASN A 125 15.86 -11.78 -20.97
N GLN A 126 14.55 -11.91 -20.73
CA GLN A 126 13.85 -11.25 -19.62
C GLN A 126 14.27 -11.74 -18.21
N THR A 127 14.70 -13.00 -18.08
CA THR A 127 15.02 -13.62 -16.78
C THR A 127 16.41 -14.25 -16.70
N SER A 128 17.12 -14.36 -17.83
CA SER A 128 18.42 -15.03 -17.93
C SER A 128 19.33 -14.28 -18.90
N CYS A 129 20.59 -14.09 -18.55
CA CYS A 129 21.64 -13.60 -19.44
C CYS A 129 22.77 -14.62 -19.59
N GLN A 130 23.33 -14.75 -20.77
CA GLN A 130 24.51 -15.56 -21.05
C GLN A 130 25.71 -14.63 -21.29
N VAL A 131 26.79 -14.86 -20.57
CA VAL A 131 28.04 -14.11 -20.68
C VAL A 131 29.07 -14.99 -21.36
N ASN A 132 29.55 -14.56 -22.52
CA ASN A 132 30.50 -15.32 -23.35
C ASN A 132 31.81 -14.54 -23.45
N CYS A 133 32.93 -15.15 -23.07
CA CYS A 133 34.25 -14.56 -23.27
C CYS A 133 34.55 -14.42 -24.77
N MET A 134 35.29 -13.37 -25.14
CA MET A 134 35.80 -13.19 -26.50
C MET A 134 36.84 -14.26 -26.85
N PRO A 135 37.12 -14.51 -28.14
CA PRO A 135 38.17 -15.44 -28.55
C PRO A 135 39.49 -15.19 -27.82
N HIS A 136 40.14 -16.27 -27.37
CA HIS A 136 41.37 -16.23 -26.57
C HIS A 136 41.25 -15.57 -25.19
N HIS A 137 40.03 -15.41 -24.64
CA HIS A 137 39.83 -15.00 -23.25
C HIS A 137 39.13 -16.09 -22.45
N GLN A 138 39.33 -16.11 -21.13
CA GLN A 138 38.72 -17.05 -20.19
C GLN A 138 38.44 -16.36 -18.85
N PHE A 139 37.46 -16.89 -18.12
CA PHE A 139 37.25 -16.55 -16.72
C PHE A 139 38.38 -17.11 -15.84
N PRO A 140 38.54 -16.62 -14.59
CA PRO A 140 39.57 -17.11 -13.66
C PRO A 140 39.50 -18.63 -13.38
N ASN A 141 38.31 -19.22 -13.51
CA ASN A 141 38.07 -20.66 -13.36
C ASN A 141 38.40 -21.48 -14.63
N GLY A 142 38.83 -20.83 -15.73
CA GLY A 142 39.13 -21.46 -17.02
C GLY A 142 37.92 -21.64 -17.94
N GLU A 143 36.71 -21.28 -17.50
CA GLU A 143 35.51 -21.34 -18.33
C GLU A 143 35.48 -20.21 -19.36
N THR A 144 34.69 -20.41 -20.42
CA THR A 144 34.54 -19.42 -21.51
C THR A 144 33.13 -18.85 -21.59
N GLU A 145 32.19 -19.41 -20.84
CA GLU A 145 30.82 -18.94 -20.75
C GLU A 145 30.27 -19.11 -19.33
N THR A 146 29.37 -18.24 -18.92
CA THR A 146 28.61 -18.39 -17.68
C THR A 146 27.20 -17.82 -17.83
N LYS A 147 26.27 -18.30 -17.00
CA LYS A 147 24.86 -17.94 -17.06
C LYS A 147 24.43 -17.18 -15.81
N LEU A 148 23.78 -16.04 -16.04
CA LEU A 148 23.18 -15.21 -15.03
C LEU A 148 21.68 -15.42 -15.01
N THR A 149 21.12 -15.60 -13.81
CA THR A 149 19.68 -15.67 -13.56
C THR A 149 19.28 -14.46 -12.73
N CYS A 150 18.18 -13.82 -13.13
CA CYS A 150 17.61 -12.73 -12.35
C CYS A 150 16.86 -13.29 -11.14
N MET A 151 17.30 -12.92 -9.94
CA MET A 151 16.64 -13.28 -8.69
C MET A 151 16.56 -12.04 -7.81
N ASP A 152 15.33 -11.63 -7.49
CA ASP A 152 15.05 -10.50 -6.59
C ASP A 152 15.80 -9.21 -6.99
N GLY A 153 15.66 -8.84 -8.27
CA GLY A 153 16.22 -7.60 -8.83
C GLY A 153 17.74 -7.64 -9.05
N LYS A 154 18.40 -8.76 -8.75
CA LYS A 154 19.85 -8.93 -8.89
C LYS A 154 20.19 -10.10 -9.81
N TRP A 155 21.16 -9.88 -10.68
CA TRP A 155 21.73 -10.92 -11.52
C TRP A 155 22.69 -11.77 -10.70
N ARG A 156 22.49 -13.09 -10.68
CA ARG A 156 23.33 -14.05 -9.95
C ARG A 156 23.82 -15.15 -10.89
N ILE A 157 25.05 -15.61 -10.68
CA ILE A 157 25.63 -16.72 -11.44
C ILE A 157 25.08 -18.03 -10.88
N GLU A 158 24.62 -18.91 -11.77
CA GLU A 158 24.12 -20.24 -11.41
C GLU A 158 25.30 -21.08 -10.83
N GLY A 159 25.35 -21.26 -9.51
CA GLY A 159 26.39 -22.05 -8.83
C GLY A 159 27.47 -21.28 -8.06
N THR A 160 27.39 -19.94 -7.94
CA THR A 160 28.30 -19.17 -7.07
C THR A 160 27.56 -18.12 -6.24
N GLU A 161 28.05 -17.85 -5.02
CA GLU A 161 27.52 -16.78 -4.15
C GLU A 161 27.96 -15.37 -4.57
N SER A 162 28.85 -15.26 -5.56
CA SER A 162 29.31 -13.97 -6.07
C SER A 162 28.24 -13.34 -6.96
N GLY A 163 27.66 -12.23 -6.51
CA GLY A 163 26.73 -11.41 -7.29
C GLY A 163 27.41 -10.58 -8.40
N GLN A 164 28.71 -10.75 -8.62
CA GLN A 164 29.49 -10.01 -9.61
C GLN A 164 30.27 -10.97 -10.52
N VAL A 165 30.10 -10.81 -11.83
CA VAL A 165 30.81 -11.59 -12.85
C VAL A 165 32.21 -11.04 -13.03
N ASP A 166 33.20 -11.93 -12.93
CA ASP A 166 34.60 -11.60 -13.15
C ASP A 166 34.87 -11.22 -14.62
N ASN A 167 35.96 -10.50 -14.85
CA ASN A 167 36.40 -10.19 -16.19
C ASN A 167 36.96 -11.45 -16.89
N CYS A 168 36.83 -11.50 -18.21
CA CYS A 168 37.55 -12.49 -18.99
C CYS A 168 38.95 -11.95 -19.30
N ASP A 169 39.98 -12.66 -18.87
CA ASP A 169 41.37 -12.33 -19.13
C ASP A 169 41.91 -13.15 -20.31
N ARG A 170 42.94 -12.63 -20.98
CA ARG A 170 43.53 -13.31 -22.14
C ARG A 170 44.24 -14.60 -21.70
N LYS A 171 43.96 -15.70 -22.39
CA LYS A 171 44.69 -16.98 -22.28
C LYS A 171 46.14 -16.85 -22.71
#